data_AF-A0A484M7Z3-F1
#
_entry.id   AF-A0A484M7Z3-F1
#
_cell.length_a   1.000
_cell.length_b   1.000
_cell.length_c   1.000
_cell.angle_alpha   90.00
_cell.angle_beta   90.00
_cell.angle_gamma   90.00
#
_symmetry.space_group_name_H-M   'P 1'
#
loop_
_entity.id
_entity.type
_entity.pdbx_description
1 polymer ?
#
loop_
_entity_poly.entity_id
_entity_poly.type
_entity_poly.pdbx_seq_one_letter_code
_entity_poly.pdbx_strand_id
1 'polypeptide(L)'
;MYKLPFLECLMFGALISATDPVTVLSIFQELGTDVNLYALVFGESVLNDAMAISLYRTISLVRSNASSGQNFFMIIVRFIETFFGSMSAGVGVGFISALISFNAMAVILE
;
A
#
# COMPACT_ATOMS: atom_id res chain seq x y z
N MET A 1 -12.19 21.50 24.36
CA MET A 1 -11.12 21.63 23.34
C MET A 1 -10.49 20.25 23.18
N TYR A 2 -10.81 19.53 22.10
CA TYR A 2 -10.19 18.23 21.84
C TYR A 2 -8.69 18.46 21.57
N LYS A 3 -7.82 17.99 22.47
CA LYS A 3 -6.38 17.97 22.24
C LYS A 3 -6.08 16.70 21.46
N LEU A 4 -6.10 16.79 20.13
CA LEU A 4 -5.62 15.71 19.28
C LEU A 4 -4.08 15.69 19.38
N PRO A 5 -3.47 14.64 19.95
CA PRO A 5 -2.02 14.52 19.96
C PRO A 5 -1.50 14.41 18.53
N PHE A 6 -0.32 14.96 18.27
CA PHE A 6 0.29 15.01 16.94
C PHE A 6 0.30 13.65 16.21
N LEU A 7 0.51 12.57 16.96
CA LEU A 7 0.51 11.21 16.42
C LEU A 7 -0.85 10.77 15.88
N GLU A 8 -1.96 11.16 16.54
CA GLU A 8 -3.32 10.88 16.07
C GLU A 8 -3.65 11.68 14.81
N CYS A 9 -3.19 12.94 14.72
CA CYS A 9 -3.30 13.72 13.50
C CYS A 9 -2.54 13.08 12.32
N LEU A 10 -1.34 12.53 12.58
CA LEU A 10 -0.54 11.84 11.57
C LEU A 10 -1.20 10.54 11.11
N MET A 11 -1.76 9.75 12.03
CA MET A 11 -2.53 8.54 11.70
C MET A 11 -3.76 8.86 10.87
N PHE A 12 -4.49 9.92 11.23
CA PHE A 12 -5.65 10.38 10.47
C PHE A 12 -5.26 10.84 9.06
N GLY A 13 -4.17 11.61 8.94
CA GLY A 13 -3.62 12.04 7.66
C GLY A 13 -3.20 10.86 6.77
N ALA A 14 -2.59 9.82 7.36
CA ALA A 14 -2.23 8.61 6.64
C ALA A 14 -3.45 7.88 6.07
N LEU A 15 -4.52 7.74 6.86
CA LEU A 15 -5.74 7.04 6.44
C LEU A 15 -6.48 7.78 5.32
N ILE A 16 -6.59 9.11 5.42
CA ILE A 16 -7.33 9.91 4.42
C ILE A 16 -6.52 10.20 3.15
N SER A 17 -5.21 9.90 3.16
CA SER A 17 -4.34 10.08 2.00
C SER A 17 -4.62 9.07 0.88
N ALA A 18 -5.20 7.90 1.19
CA ALA A 18 -5.57 6.87 0.23
C ALA A 18 -6.64 7.41 -0.75
N THR A 19 -6.44 7.20 -2.06
CA THR A 19 -7.28 7.73 -3.13
C THR A 19 -7.92 6.61 -3.92
N ASP A 20 -9.26 6.58 -3.95
CA ASP A 20 -10.02 5.60 -4.74
C ASP A 20 -10.27 6.14 -6.17
N PRO A 21 -9.75 5.48 -7.22
CA PRO A 21 -9.89 5.92 -8.59
C PRO A 21 -11.13 5.34 -9.27
N VAL A 22 -11.93 4.48 -8.62
CA VAL A 22 -12.98 3.68 -9.27
C VAL A 22 -13.96 4.53 -10.10
N THR A 23 -14.42 5.65 -9.56
CA THR A 23 -15.34 6.56 -10.27
C THR A 23 -14.68 7.31 -11.43
N VAL A 24 -13.40 7.65 -11.31
CA VAL A 24 -12.64 8.33 -12.37
C VAL A 24 -12.33 7.36 -13.50
N LEU A 25 -11.95 6.12 -13.16
CA LEU A 25 -11.66 5.06 -14.12
C LEU A 25 -12.90 4.67 -14.95
N SER A 26 -14.09 4.64 -14.35
CA SER A 26 -15.33 4.36 -15.11
C SER A 26 -15.63 5.43 -16.15
N ILE A 27 -15.40 6.70 -15.82
CA ILE A 27 -15.59 7.83 -16.73
C ILE A 27 -14.54 7.80 -17.85
N PHE A 28 -13.28 7.51 -17.51
CA PHE A 28 -12.17 7.40 -18.46
C PHE A 28 -12.39 6.32 -19.54
N GLN A 29 -12.97 5.19 -19.16
CA GLN A 29 -13.34 4.14 -20.11
C GLN A 29 -14.45 4.60 -21.07
N GLU A 30 -15.42 5.38 -20.59
CA GLU A 30 -16.51 5.93 -21.41
C GLU A 30 -16.03 7.01 -22.39
N LEU A 31 -15.03 7.81 -21.99
CA LEU A 31 -14.38 8.82 -22.82
C LEU A 31 -13.37 8.29 -23.84
N GLY A 32 -13.09 6.97 -23.83
CA GLY A 32 -12.13 6.36 -24.75
C GLY A 32 -10.68 6.79 -24.51
N THR A 33 -10.29 6.99 -23.24
CA THR A 33 -8.91 7.37 -22.90
C THR A 33 -7.89 6.25 -23.16
N ASP A 34 -6.63 6.66 -23.33
CA ASP A 34 -5.51 5.76 -23.57
C ASP A 34 -5.33 4.75 -22.42
N VAL A 35 -5.12 3.48 -22.77
CA VAL A 35 -4.94 2.36 -21.83
C VAL A 35 -3.76 2.62 -20.88
N ASN A 36 -2.73 3.35 -21.32
CA ASN A 36 -1.60 3.73 -20.49
C ASN A 36 -2.00 4.70 -19.38
N LEU A 37 -2.92 5.63 -19.66
CA LEU A 37 -3.42 6.57 -18.64
C LEU A 37 -4.27 5.85 -17.61
N TYR A 38 -5.12 4.91 -18.07
CA TYR A 38 -5.88 4.02 -17.18
C TYR A 38 -4.95 3.24 -16.24
N ALA A 39 -3.93 2.58 -16.81
CA ALA A 39 -2.99 1.77 -16.05
C ALA A 39 -2.18 2.60 -15.05
N LEU A 40 -1.79 3.83 -15.42
CA LEU A 40 -1.06 4.74 -14.56
C LEU A 40 -1.88 5.17 -13.34
N VAL A 41 -3.11 5.65 -13.56
CA VAL A 41 -4.00 6.12 -12.48
C VAL A 41 -4.40 4.96 -11.56
N PHE A 42 -4.70 3.80 -12.13
CA PHE A 42 -4.97 2.60 -11.34
C PHE A 42 -3.75 2.21 -10.49
N GLY A 43 -2.55 2.21 -11.09
CA GLY A 43 -1.30 1.90 -10.39
C GLY A 43 -0.97 2.88 -9.27
N GLU A 44 -1.16 4.18 -9.50
CA GLU A 44 -0.95 5.24 -8.51
C GLU A 44 -1.83 5.01 -7.26
N SER A 45 -3.13 4.78 -7.46
CA SER A 45 -4.07 4.53 -6.38
C SER A 45 -3.75 3.25 -5.59
N VAL A 46 -3.40 2.15 -6.28
CA VAL A 46 -3.02 0.90 -5.61
C VAL A 46 -1.75 1.10 -4.77
N LEU A 47 -0.76 1.81 -5.29
CA LEU A 47 0.46 2.13 -4.54
C LEU A 47 0.16 3.02 -3.34
N ASN A 48 -0.71 4.02 -3.51
CA ASN A 48 -1.11 4.95 -2.47
C ASN A 48 -1.85 4.25 -1.32
N ASP A 49 -2.76 3.31 -1.62
CA ASP A 49 -3.43 2.48 -0.61
C ASP A 49 -2.44 1.66 0.23
N ALA A 50 -1.45 1.05 -0.44
CA ALA A 50 -0.40 0.27 0.22
C ALA A 50 0.49 1.15 1.12
N MET A 51 0.78 2.38 0.71
CA MET A 51 1.56 3.34 1.48
C MET A 51 0.78 3.85 2.70
N ALA A 52 -0.48 4.23 2.53
CA ALA A 52 -1.37 4.70 3.58
C ALA A 52 -1.49 3.68 4.73
N ILE A 53 -1.74 2.40 4.39
CA ILE A 53 -1.88 1.34 5.39
C ILE A 53 -0.56 0.99 6.07
N SER A 54 0.57 1.03 5.35
CA SER A 54 1.90 0.82 5.93
C SER A 54 2.22 1.90 6.96
N LEU A 55 2.01 3.17 6.58
CA LEU A 55 2.30 4.33 7.43
C LEU A 55 1.43 4.32 8.70
N TYR A 56 0.13 4.02 8.55
CA TYR A 56 -0.79 3.87 9.68
C TYR A 56 -0.33 2.79 10.67
N ARG A 57 0.05 1.59 10.17
CA ARG A 57 0.53 0.50 11.02
C ARG A 57 1.80 0.87 11.76
N THR A 58 2.78 1.47 11.07
CA THR A 58 4.05 1.86 11.69
C THR A 58 3.82 2.88 12.81
N ILE A 59 2.98 3.89 12.58
CA ILE A 59 2.66 4.90 13.59
C ILE A 59 1.91 4.29 14.77
N SER A 60 0.96 3.40 14.51
CA SER A 60 0.19 2.68 15.55
C SER A 60 1.11 1.83 16.45
N LEU A 61 2.08 1.12 15.86
CA LEU A 61 3.07 0.32 16.60
C LEU A 61 3.99 1.17 17.46
N VAL A 62 4.36 2.36 17.01
CA VAL A 62 5.20 3.27 17.79
C VAL A 62 4.40 3.91 18.93
N ARG A 63 3.08 4.15 18.74
CA ARG A 63 2.19 4.60 19.81
C ARG A 63 2.12 3.60 20.97
N SER A 64 2.03 2.30 20.68
CA SER A 64 1.95 1.25 21.71
C SER A 64 3.26 1.04 22.47
N ASN A 65 4.40 1.35 21.85
CA ASN A 65 5.74 1.15 22.41
C ASN A 65 6.32 2.40 23.08
N ALA A 66 5.46 3.35 23.51
CA ALA A 66 5.86 4.68 24.01
C ALA A 66 6.66 4.65 25.33
N SER A 67 7.92 4.22 25.24
CA SER A 67 9.00 4.46 26.19
C SER A 67 10.07 5.28 25.45
N SER A 68 10.20 6.56 25.82
CA SER A 68 11.35 7.42 25.52
C SER A 68 11.57 7.89 24.06
N GLY A 69 11.07 9.09 23.75
CA GLY A 69 11.86 10.23 23.23
C GLY A 69 12.65 10.18 21.91
N GLN A 70 12.82 9.04 21.22
CA GLN A 70 13.63 8.92 19.98
C GLN A 70 12.83 8.36 18.78
N ASN A 71 11.53 8.64 18.73
CA ASN A 71 10.59 7.82 17.95
C ASN A 71 10.51 8.14 16.44
N PHE A 72 10.83 9.36 15.99
CA PHE A 72 10.60 9.72 14.58
C PHE A 72 11.54 9.00 13.60
N PHE A 73 12.82 8.88 13.95
CA PHE A 73 13.78 8.11 13.14
C PHE A 73 13.40 6.62 13.08
N MET A 74 12.95 6.06 14.20
CA MET A 74 12.48 4.68 14.26
C MET A 74 11.22 4.47 13.41
N ILE A 75 10.29 5.44 13.37
CA ILE A 75 9.11 5.40 12.47
C ILE A 75 9.58 5.29 11.01
N ILE A 76 10.54 6.12 10.58
CA ILE A 76 11.04 6.08 9.19
C ILE A 76 11.68 4.72 8.88
N VAL A 77 12.56 4.22 9.74
CA VAL A 77 13.23 2.93 9.53
C VAL A 77 12.23 1.78 9.49
N ARG A 78 11.28 1.74 10.44
CA ARG A 78 10.24 0.70 10.49
C ARG A 78 9.27 0.78 9.31
N PHE A 79 9.00 1.98 8.81
CA PHE A 79 8.19 2.18 7.63
C PHE A 79 8.87 1.58 6.40
N ILE A 80 10.16 1.89 6.19
CA ILE A 80 10.96 1.33 5.10
C ILE A 80 11.01 -0.20 5.20
N GLU A 81 11.28 -0.74 6.39
CA GLU A 81 11.28 -2.19 6.65
C GLU A 81 9.93 -2.85 6.29
N THR A 82 8.82 -2.27 6.76
CA THR A 82 7.47 -2.82 6.51
C THR A 82 7.07 -2.69 5.04
N PHE A 83 7.43 -1.58 4.39
CA PHE A 83 7.14 -1.33 2.99
C PHE A 83 7.90 -2.30 2.08
N PHE A 84 9.22 -2.37 2.18
CA PHE A 84 10.02 -3.30 1.38
C PHE A 84 9.80 -4.76 1.77
N GLY A 85 9.55 -5.04 3.06
CA GLY A 85 9.21 -6.38 3.53
C GLY A 85 7.91 -6.89 2.91
N SER A 86 6.86 -6.07 2.89
CA SER A 86 5.58 -6.45 2.27
C SER A 86 5.67 -6.52 0.74
N MET A 87 6.41 -5.61 0.10
CA MET A 87 6.65 -5.62 -1.35
C MET A 87 7.40 -6.89 -1.78
N SER A 88 8.51 -7.23 -1.12
CA SER A 88 9.30 -8.42 -1.44
C SER A 88 8.53 -9.72 -1.19
N ALA A 89 7.75 -9.80 -0.10
CA ALA A 89 6.86 -10.92 0.16
C ALA A 89 5.79 -11.06 -0.93
N GLY A 90 5.18 -9.95 -1.36
CA GLY A 90 4.19 -9.92 -2.44
C GLY A 90 4.77 -10.43 -3.77
N VAL A 91 5.96 -9.94 -4.16
CA VAL A 91 6.67 -10.42 -5.35
C VAL A 91 6.99 -11.90 -5.25
N GLY A 92 7.46 -12.37 -4.09
CA GLY A 92 7.77 -13.78 -3.86
C GLY A 92 6.54 -14.68 -4.03
N VAL A 93 5.42 -14.32 -3.40
CA VAL A 93 4.16 -15.09 -3.52
C VAL A 93 3.63 -15.05 -4.95
N GLY A 94 3.68 -13.89 -5.62
CA GLY A 94 3.28 -13.76 -7.02
C GLY A 94 4.10 -14.65 -7.95
N PHE A 95 5.42 -14.70 -7.76
CA PHE A 95 6.31 -15.54 -8.55
C PHE A 95 6.04 -17.03 -8.32
N ILE A 96 5.87 -17.47 -7.07
CA ILE A 96 5.53 -18.86 -6.74
C ILE A 96 4.18 -19.24 -7.36
N SER A 97 3.17 -18.37 -7.26
CA SER A 97 1.84 -18.61 -7.84
C SER A 97 1.90 -18.75 -9.37
N ALA A 98 2.66 -17.87 -10.05
CA ALA A 98 2.86 -17.96 -11.49
C ALA A 98 3.53 -19.28 -11.90
N LEU A 99 4.53 -19.73 -11.14
CA LEU A 99 5.25 -20.96 -11.41
C LEU A 99 4.35 -22.20 -11.23
N ILE A 100 3.52 -22.22 -10.18
CA ILE A 100 2.53 -23.28 -9.96
C ILE A 100 1.50 -23.31 -11.10
N SER A 101 0.96 -22.16 -11.49
CA SER A 101 -0.02 -22.07 -12.58
C SER A 101 0.56 -22.54 -13.91
N PHE A 102 1.81 -22.19 -14.21
CA PHE A 102 2.50 -22.63 -15.42
C PHE A 102 2.68 -24.14 -15.44
N ASN A 103 3.15 -24.73 -14.33
CA ASN A 103 3.34 -26.17 -14.24
C ASN A 103 2.01 -26.93 -14.29
N ALA A 104 0.96 -26.40 -13.68
CA ALA A 104 -0.38 -26.99 -13.75
C ALA A 104 -0.93 -26.98 -15.18
N MET A 105 -0.73 -25.89 -15.93
CA MET A 105 -1.15 -25.80 -17.32
C MET A 105 -0.36 -26.78 -18.22
N ALA A 106 0.94 -26.95 -17.97
CA ALA A 106 1.77 -27.93 -18.69
C ALA A 106 1.28 -29.37 -18.47
N VAL A 107 0.92 -29.75 -17.24
CA VAL A 107 0.37 -31.09 -16.90
C VAL A 107 -0.99 -31.35 -17.55
N ILE A 108 -1.81 -30.32 -17.78
CA ILE A 108 -3.12 -30.47 -18.44
C ILE A 108 -2.98 -30.68 -19.96
N LEU A 109 -1.84 -30.28 -20.54
CA LEU A 109 -1.56 -30.37 -21.98
C LEU A 109 -0.82 -31.66 -22.38
N GLU A 110 -0.34 -32.46 -21.42
CA GLU A 110 0.17 -33.83 -21.59
C GLU A 110 -0.94 -34.87 -21.35
#